data_AF-A0A520I3R6-F1
#
_entry.id   AF-A0A520I3R6-F1
#
_cell.length_a   1.000
_cell.length_b   1.000
_cell.length_c   1.000
_cell.angle_alpha   90.00
_cell.angle_beta   90.00
_cell.angle_gamma   90.00
#
_symmetry.space_group_name_H-M   'P 1'
#
loop_
_entity.id
_entity.type
_entity.pdbx_description
1 polymer ?
#
loop_
_entity_poly.entity_id
_entity_poly.type
_entity_poly.pdbx_seq_one_letter_code
_entity_poly.pdbx_strand_id
1 'polypeptide(L)'
;ILTSPLQGWASPLEAVPDPVFAERMMGDGIAVDPTGDCLHAPCDAVVLSVHASGHAITLRTPEGAEILMHIGLDTVALGGRGFTPCVAEGASVQRLDPLIRFDLDLLVCEARAVITPVIVTNPERFTIVRRETDKLVGVGEAMMMLEPRVDAADVAIVEGDTVRRTIVVPLVHGIHARPAARIGETARKFVSEVKISKDEREGNVRSPVALMALGVKLGDEITIAATGPDAADALAAIGDLILGGMGEKAGASASGGAAATRTTSVFPREGGGPGITNDGAAGSWAPAFAGEQASATAKVIALPADGRLSGVTASPGIAIGQAGLFRLAEIAVTREGADAITERAALDAVLATVATRLATKSATATGAERAILSAHAALINDPT
;
A
#
# COMPACT_ATOMS: atom_id res chain seq x y z
N ILE A 1 -12.77 -11.60 16.03
CA ILE A 1 -11.48 -10.87 16.13
C ILE A 1 -10.69 -11.16 14.87
N LEU A 2 -10.09 -10.14 14.27
CA LEU A 2 -9.14 -10.29 13.17
C LEU A 2 -7.72 -10.08 13.72
N THR A 3 -6.84 -11.01 13.39
CA THR A 3 -5.42 -10.91 13.73
C THR A 3 -4.63 -10.24 12.62
N SER A 4 -3.45 -9.70 12.93
CA SER A 4 -2.62 -9.03 11.95
C SER A 4 -2.15 -10.04 10.90
N PRO A 5 -2.43 -9.81 9.61
CA PRO A 5 -1.99 -10.70 8.54
C PRO A 5 -0.51 -10.53 8.20
N LEU A 6 0.13 -9.47 8.73
CA LEU A 6 1.51 -9.08 8.49
C LEU A 6 2.19 -8.69 9.80
N GLN A 7 3.50 -8.81 9.86
CA GLN A 7 4.30 -8.09 10.85
C GLN A 7 4.64 -6.70 10.29
N GLY A 8 4.57 -5.67 11.12
CA GLY A 8 4.81 -4.31 10.64
C GLY A 8 4.31 -3.21 11.56
N TRP A 9 4.33 -1.98 11.05
CA TRP A 9 3.73 -0.83 11.73
C TRP A 9 2.26 -0.72 11.35
N ALA A 10 1.36 -0.85 12.33
CA ALA A 10 -0.07 -0.67 12.11
C ALA A 10 -0.42 0.83 12.17
N SER A 11 -1.11 1.33 11.15
CA SER A 11 -1.51 2.73 11.01
C SER A 11 -3.01 2.88 10.81
N PRO A 12 -3.59 4.02 11.22
CA PRO A 12 -4.95 4.38 10.84
C PRO A 12 -5.04 4.50 9.31
N LEU A 13 -6.23 4.22 8.77
CA LEU A 13 -6.43 4.21 7.31
C LEU A 13 -6.22 5.60 6.69
N GLU A 14 -6.47 6.66 7.45
CA GLU A 14 -6.24 8.07 7.10
C GLU A 14 -4.77 8.39 6.80
N ALA A 15 -3.83 7.61 7.34
CA ALA A 15 -2.40 7.78 7.08
C ALA A 15 -1.95 7.15 5.75
N VAL A 16 -2.82 6.37 5.09
CA VAL A 16 -2.52 5.75 3.80
C VAL A 16 -2.48 6.84 2.72
N PRO A 17 -1.40 6.96 1.93
CA PRO A 17 -1.29 8.00 0.91
C PRO A 17 -2.13 7.69 -0.35
N ASP A 18 -3.34 7.17 -0.22
CA ASP A 18 -4.30 7.01 -1.31
C ASP A 18 -5.71 7.37 -0.82
N PRO A 19 -6.39 8.36 -1.45
CA PRO A 19 -7.73 8.80 -1.05
C PRO A 19 -8.76 7.67 -1.01
N VAL A 20 -8.65 6.66 -1.87
CA VAL A 20 -9.58 5.52 -1.93
C VAL A 20 -9.62 4.76 -0.60
N PHE A 21 -8.46 4.68 0.06
CA PHE A 21 -8.32 4.04 1.36
C PHE A 21 -8.49 5.06 2.49
N ALA A 22 -7.80 6.21 2.42
CA ALA A 22 -7.85 7.23 3.47
C ALA A 22 -9.27 7.78 3.73
N GLU A 23 -10.10 7.87 2.69
CA GLU A 23 -11.50 8.31 2.78
C GLU A 23 -12.48 7.15 2.97
N ARG A 24 -11.99 5.92 3.19
CA ARG A 24 -12.80 4.71 3.42
C ARG A 24 -13.78 4.37 2.29
N MET A 25 -13.45 4.76 1.06
CA MET A 25 -14.33 4.51 -0.11
C MET A 25 -14.52 3.01 -0.37
N MET A 26 -13.51 2.19 -0.06
CA MET A 26 -13.55 0.72 -0.20
C MET A 26 -14.13 -0.02 1.00
N GLY A 27 -14.34 0.67 2.11
CA GLY A 27 -14.65 0.08 3.40
C GLY A 27 -13.79 0.67 4.51
N ASP A 28 -13.99 0.17 5.72
CA ASP A 28 -13.29 0.64 6.92
C ASP A 28 -12.29 -0.40 7.42
N GLY A 29 -11.23 0.02 8.09
CA GLY A 29 -10.14 -0.87 8.46
C GLY A 29 -8.94 -0.18 9.04
N ILE A 30 -7.79 -0.83 8.90
CA ILE A 30 -6.47 -0.26 9.19
C ILE A 30 -5.51 -0.60 8.06
N ALA A 31 -4.29 -0.06 8.10
CA ALA A 31 -3.23 -0.48 7.19
C ALA A 31 -1.99 -0.92 7.97
N VAL A 32 -1.21 -1.83 7.39
CA VAL A 32 0.05 -2.30 7.97
C VAL A 32 1.18 -2.00 7.00
N ASP A 33 2.23 -1.31 7.46
CA ASP A 33 3.48 -1.16 6.73
C ASP A 33 4.38 -2.39 7.02
N PRO A 34 4.49 -3.35 6.06
CA PRO A 34 5.06 -4.66 6.33
C PRO A 34 6.56 -4.62 6.53
N THR A 35 7.04 -5.48 7.44
CA THR A 35 8.47 -5.82 7.60
C THR A 35 8.78 -7.26 7.23
N GLY A 36 7.74 -8.04 6.88
CA GLY A 36 7.84 -9.42 6.41
C GLY A 36 7.42 -9.55 4.94
N ASP A 37 7.53 -10.77 4.42
CA ASP A 37 7.41 -11.11 2.99
C ASP A 37 6.20 -12.02 2.68
N CYS A 38 5.30 -12.20 3.65
CA CYS A 38 4.17 -13.12 3.53
C CYS A 38 2.93 -12.58 4.22
N LEU A 39 1.84 -12.46 3.46
CA LEU A 39 0.50 -12.15 3.92
C LEU A 39 -0.17 -13.44 4.41
N HIS A 40 -0.71 -13.42 5.63
CA HIS A 40 -1.35 -14.57 6.26
C HIS A 40 -2.85 -14.34 6.49
N ALA A 41 -3.60 -15.43 6.70
CA ALA A 41 -5.01 -15.36 7.02
C ALA A 41 -5.24 -14.74 8.42
N PRO A 42 -6.03 -13.66 8.54
CA PRO A 42 -6.28 -12.99 9.82
C PRO A 42 -7.26 -13.77 10.72
N CYS A 43 -7.99 -14.73 10.16
CA CYS A 43 -8.93 -15.62 10.82
C CYS A 43 -9.22 -16.83 9.91
N ASP A 44 -10.01 -17.77 10.41
CA ASP A 44 -10.57 -18.83 9.57
C ASP A 44 -11.56 -18.20 8.57
N ALA A 45 -11.49 -18.59 7.30
CA ALA A 45 -12.26 -17.96 6.24
C ALA A 45 -12.31 -18.81 4.96
N VAL A 46 -13.14 -18.38 4.01
CA VAL A 46 -13.11 -18.84 2.61
C VAL A 46 -12.57 -17.72 1.72
N VAL A 47 -11.70 -18.06 0.78
CA VAL A 47 -11.17 -17.13 -0.22
C VAL A 47 -12.26 -16.81 -1.25
N LEU A 48 -12.74 -15.57 -1.26
CA LEU A 48 -13.75 -15.11 -2.23
C LEU A 48 -13.13 -14.78 -3.58
N SER A 49 -11.94 -14.20 -3.58
CA SER A 49 -11.23 -13.86 -4.81
C SER A 49 -9.75 -13.62 -4.53
N VAL A 50 -8.92 -13.96 -5.52
CA VAL A 50 -7.52 -13.56 -5.59
C VAL A 50 -7.36 -12.73 -6.86
N HIS A 51 -6.82 -11.52 -6.75
CA HIS A 51 -6.62 -10.67 -7.92
C HIS A 51 -5.68 -11.37 -8.93
N ALA A 52 -5.90 -11.17 -10.23
CA ALA A 52 -5.13 -11.86 -11.27
C ALA A 52 -3.60 -11.62 -11.20
N SER A 53 -3.18 -10.45 -10.71
CA SER A 53 -1.77 -10.15 -10.44
C SER A 53 -1.28 -10.54 -9.04
N GLY A 54 -2.11 -11.20 -8.23
CA GLY A 54 -1.71 -11.76 -6.94
C GLY A 54 -1.45 -10.75 -5.80
N HIS A 55 -1.66 -9.46 -6.00
CA HIS A 55 -1.39 -8.43 -4.98
C HIS A 55 -2.52 -8.20 -3.98
N ALA A 56 -3.72 -8.70 -4.25
CA ALA A 56 -4.89 -8.50 -3.40
C ALA A 56 -5.71 -9.78 -3.28
N ILE A 57 -6.30 -9.97 -2.11
CA ILE A 57 -7.14 -11.13 -1.78
C ILE A 57 -8.32 -10.68 -0.92
N THR A 58 -9.49 -11.25 -1.19
CA THR A 58 -10.68 -11.06 -0.36
C THR A 58 -11.07 -12.36 0.30
N LEU A 59 -11.32 -12.31 1.60
CA LEU A 59 -11.79 -13.41 2.41
C LEU A 59 -13.22 -13.17 2.93
N ARG A 60 -13.98 -14.24 3.15
CA ARG A 60 -15.25 -14.19 3.90
C ARG A 60 -15.15 -15.05 5.15
N THR A 61 -15.43 -14.46 6.31
CA THR A 61 -15.46 -15.20 7.58
C THR A 61 -16.72 -16.08 7.66
N PRO A 62 -16.74 -17.09 8.57
CA PRO A 62 -17.94 -17.87 8.83
C PRO A 62 -19.16 -17.03 9.22
N GLU A 63 -18.95 -15.90 9.90
CA GLU A 63 -20.00 -14.95 10.28
C GLU A 63 -20.46 -14.07 9.10
N GLY A 64 -19.73 -14.07 7.98
CA GLY A 64 -20.07 -13.33 6.76
C GLY A 64 -19.38 -11.98 6.61
N ALA A 65 -18.40 -11.64 7.46
CA ALA A 65 -17.60 -10.44 7.26
C ALA A 65 -16.69 -10.61 6.03
N GLU A 66 -16.62 -9.60 5.17
CA GLU A 66 -15.76 -9.62 3.98
C GLU A 66 -14.52 -8.76 4.23
N ILE A 67 -13.33 -9.38 4.15
CA ILE A 67 -12.05 -8.72 4.40
C ILE A 67 -11.24 -8.65 3.11
N LEU A 68 -10.98 -7.45 2.63
CA LEU A 68 -10.02 -7.18 1.55
C LEU A 68 -8.65 -6.85 2.15
N MET A 69 -7.63 -7.57 1.69
CA MET A 69 -6.23 -7.27 1.96
C MET A 69 -5.54 -6.90 0.65
N HIS A 70 -5.00 -5.70 0.56
CA HIS A 70 -4.41 -5.15 -0.66
C HIS A 70 -2.94 -4.79 -0.44
N ILE A 71 -2.01 -5.57 -0.98
CA ILE A 71 -0.58 -5.39 -0.73
C ILE A 71 -0.07 -4.17 -1.52
N GLY A 72 0.38 -3.16 -0.80
CA GLY A 72 0.92 -1.91 -1.35
C GLY A 72 -0.11 -1.04 -2.09
N LEU A 73 0.37 0.03 -2.69
CA LEU A 73 -0.42 0.98 -3.49
C LEU A 73 0.04 0.96 -4.96
N ASP A 74 -0.93 1.03 -5.87
CA ASP A 74 -0.74 0.96 -7.32
C ASP A 74 0.05 -0.28 -7.81
N THR A 75 0.09 -1.35 -7.00
CA THR A 75 0.82 -2.60 -7.29
C THR A 75 0.23 -3.41 -8.44
N VAL A 76 -0.97 -3.07 -8.92
CA VAL A 76 -1.53 -3.58 -10.17
C VAL A 76 -0.60 -3.33 -11.36
N ALA A 77 0.13 -2.20 -11.38
CA ALA A 77 1.07 -1.84 -12.44
C ALA A 77 2.26 -2.80 -12.56
N LEU A 78 2.55 -3.58 -11.51
CA LEU A 78 3.63 -4.58 -11.52
C LEU A 78 3.27 -5.84 -12.33
N GLY A 79 2.01 -6.01 -12.74
CA GLY A 79 1.58 -7.11 -13.58
C GLY A 79 1.81 -8.50 -12.97
N GLY A 80 1.90 -8.58 -11.64
CA GLY A 80 2.13 -9.81 -10.90
C GLY A 80 3.59 -10.11 -10.55
N ARG A 81 4.53 -9.26 -10.97
CA ARG A 81 5.92 -9.37 -10.51
C ARG A 81 6.00 -9.13 -9.00
N GLY A 82 6.74 -10.00 -8.32
CA GLY A 82 6.94 -9.93 -6.87
C GLY A 82 5.81 -10.52 -6.04
N PHE A 83 4.81 -11.18 -6.64
CA PHE A 83 3.72 -11.84 -5.90
C PHE A 83 3.64 -13.33 -6.25
N THR A 84 3.44 -14.16 -5.23
CA THR A 84 3.23 -15.62 -5.35
C THR A 84 2.04 -16.02 -4.49
N PRO A 85 0.83 -16.13 -5.09
CA PRO A 85 -0.35 -16.64 -4.38
C PRO A 85 -0.13 -18.08 -3.90
N CYS A 86 -0.43 -18.33 -2.63
CA CYS A 86 -0.36 -19.65 -1.99
C CYS A 86 -1.71 -20.38 -2.00
N VAL A 87 -2.79 -19.65 -2.28
CA VAL A 87 -4.18 -20.13 -2.26
C VAL A 87 -4.91 -19.75 -3.54
N ALA A 88 -6.00 -20.45 -3.83
CA ALA A 88 -6.89 -20.18 -4.95
C ALA A 88 -8.26 -19.71 -4.46
N GLU A 89 -9.02 -19.09 -5.36
CA GLU A 89 -10.44 -18.77 -5.13
C GLU A 89 -11.23 -20.02 -4.74
N GLY A 90 -12.12 -19.88 -3.74
CA GLY A 90 -12.92 -20.96 -3.19
C GLY A 90 -12.22 -21.82 -2.13
N ALA A 91 -10.92 -21.62 -1.87
CA ALA A 91 -10.20 -22.35 -0.84
C ALA A 91 -10.66 -21.94 0.58
N SER A 92 -10.77 -22.92 1.49
CA SER A 92 -10.89 -22.65 2.92
C SER A 92 -9.50 -22.49 3.53
N VAL A 93 -9.33 -21.48 4.38
CA VAL A 93 -8.08 -21.17 5.08
C VAL A 93 -8.32 -21.07 6.58
N GLN A 94 -7.33 -21.48 7.37
CA GLN A 94 -7.29 -21.27 8.81
C GLN A 94 -6.46 -20.05 9.14
N ARG A 95 -6.70 -19.46 10.32
CA ARG A 95 -5.88 -18.36 10.82
C ARG A 95 -4.39 -18.71 10.76
N LEU A 96 -3.59 -17.76 10.26
CA LEU A 96 -2.15 -17.86 10.00
C LEU A 96 -1.73 -18.68 8.78
N ASP A 97 -2.66 -19.24 8.01
CA ASP A 97 -2.27 -19.86 6.74
C ASP A 97 -1.66 -18.82 5.80
N PRO A 98 -0.58 -19.15 5.05
CA PRO A 98 0.01 -18.24 4.09
C PRO A 98 -0.96 -18.05 2.91
N LEU A 99 -1.24 -16.79 2.58
CA LEU A 99 -2.14 -16.42 1.49
C LEU A 99 -1.36 -15.99 0.25
N ILE A 100 -0.44 -15.05 0.42
CA ILE A 100 0.37 -14.49 -0.67
C ILE A 100 1.77 -14.26 -0.13
N ARG A 101 2.77 -14.87 -0.75
CA ARG A 101 4.18 -14.49 -0.57
C ARG A 101 4.52 -13.36 -1.53
N PHE A 102 5.33 -12.41 -1.10
CA PHE A 102 5.74 -11.30 -1.93
C PHE A 102 7.19 -10.89 -1.69
N ASP A 103 7.81 -10.32 -2.72
CA ASP A 103 9.17 -9.80 -2.67
C ASP A 103 9.13 -8.36 -2.16
N LEU A 104 9.33 -8.18 -0.85
CA LEU A 104 9.28 -6.86 -0.21
C LEU A 104 10.31 -5.89 -0.80
N ASP A 105 11.52 -6.36 -1.12
CA ASP A 105 12.59 -5.53 -1.68
C ASP A 105 12.22 -4.99 -3.06
N LEU A 106 11.64 -5.85 -3.92
CA LEU A 106 11.12 -5.44 -5.22
C LEU A 106 9.98 -4.42 -5.06
N LEU A 107 9.04 -4.67 -4.14
CA LEU A 107 7.90 -3.77 -3.94
C LEU A 107 8.34 -2.41 -3.39
N VAL A 108 9.30 -2.35 -2.47
CA VAL A 108 9.84 -1.08 -1.97
C VAL A 108 10.52 -0.28 -3.09
N CYS A 109 11.14 -0.95 -4.07
CA CYS A 109 11.79 -0.29 -5.19
C CYS A 109 10.82 0.18 -6.29
N GLU A 110 9.73 -0.56 -6.54
CA GLU A 110 8.92 -0.40 -7.75
C GLU A 110 7.47 0.00 -7.49
N ALA A 111 6.92 -0.26 -6.30
CA ALA A 111 5.58 0.17 -5.93
C ALA A 111 5.59 1.61 -5.37
N ARG A 112 4.43 2.26 -5.41
CA ARG A 112 4.28 3.62 -4.85
C ARG A 112 4.46 3.64 -3.33
N ALA A 113 3.95 2.61 -2.67
CA ALA A 113 4.13 2.33 -1.25
C ALA A 113 3.82 0.85 -1.00
N VAL A 114 4.41 0.27 0.05
CA VAL A 114 4.16 -1.13 0.46
C VAL A 114 3.14 -1.25 1.60
N ILE A 115 2.70 -0.12 2.15
CA ILE A 115 1.61 -0.05 3.12
C ILE A 115 0.40 -0.82 2.58
N THR A 116 -0.08 -1.77 3.38
CA THR A 116 -1.04 -2.79 3.00
C THR A 116 -2.35 -2.57 3.75
N PRO A 117 -3.39 -2.00 3.11
CA PRO A 117 -4.70 -1.89 3.72
C PRO A 117 -5.33 -3.26 4.00
N VAL A 118 -5.94 -3.39 5.19
CA VAL A 118 -6.75 -4.53 5.63
C VAL A 118 -8.12 -3.99 6.03
N ILE A 119 -9.12 -4.24 5.18
CA ILE A 119 -10.38 -3.49 5.15
C ILE A 119 -11.57 -4.45 5.21
N VAL A 120 -12.58 -4.08 6.00
CA VAL A 120 -13.92 -4.69 5.98
C VAL A 120 -14.77 -4.00 4.93
N THR A 121 -15.25 -4.76 3.94
CA THR A 121 -15.88 -4.20 2.73
C THR A 121 -17.40 -4.22 2.75
N ASN A 122 -18.01 -4.78 3.79
CA ASN A 122 -19.45 -4.81 4.03
C ASN A 122 -19.85 -4.09 5.34
N PRO A 123 -19.58 -2.77 5.45
CA PRO A 123 -19.79 -1.99 6.68
C PRO A 123 -21.27 -1.86 7.10
N GLU A 124 -22.20 -2.19 6.22
CA GLU A 124 -23.64 -2.30 6.51
C GLU A 124 -23.96 -3.52 7.38
N ARG A 125 -23.13 -4.56 7.37
CA ARG A 125 -23.28 -5.78 8.16
C ARG A 125 -22.38 -5.83 9.38
N PHE A 126 -21.20 -5.21 9.31
CA PHE A 126 -20.21 -5.26 10.38
C PHE A 126 -19.65 -3.88 10.68
N THR A 127 -19.42 -3.60 11.96
CA THR A 127 -18.73 -2.39 12.42
C THR A 127 -17.46 -2.75 13.15
N ILE A 128 -16.41 -1.93 13.00
CA ILE A 128 -15.16 -2.09 13.73
C ILE A 128 -15.29 -1.38 15.08
N VAL A 129 -15.22 -2.12 16.18
CA VAL A 129 -15.35 -1.57 17.54
C VAL A 129 -14.01 -1.40 18.25
N ARG A 130 -12.95 -2.05 17.76
CA ARG A 130 -11.58 -1.87 18.26
C ARG A 130 -10.59 -1.96 17.12
N ARG A 131 -9.61 -1.07 17.14
CA ARG A 131 -8.47 -1.01 16.21
C ARG A 131 -7.19 -0.87 17.01
N GLU A 132 -6.15 -1.57 16.58
CA GLU A 132 -4.80 -1.39 17.09
C GLU A 132 -4.00 -0.60 16.04
N THR A 133 -3.70 0.66 16.32
CA THR A 133 -2.93 1.55 15.43
C THR A 133 -1.77 2.19 16.18
N ASP A 134 -0.87 2.82 15.42
CA ASP A 134 0.28 3.59 15.90
C ASP A 134 1.24 2.77 16.77
N LYS A 135 1.41 1.50 16.38
CA LYS A 135 2.28 0.55 17.05
C LYS A 135 2.79 -0.53 16.11
N LEU A 136 3.87 -1.20 16.53
CA LEU A 136 4.30 -2.44 15.91
C LEU A 136 3.32 -3.57 16.24
N VAL A 137 3.02 -4.39 15.23
CA VAL A 137 2.22 -5.62 15.35
C VAL A 137 2.98 -6.80 14.77
N GLY A 138 2.89 -7.94 15.44
CA GLY A 138 3.36 -9.23 14.93
C GLY A 138 2.28 -9.97 14.13
N VAL A 139 2.70 -10.89 13.25
CA VAL A 139 1.77 -11.81 12.57
C VAL A 139 0.95 -12.57 13.62
N GLY A 140 -0.37 -12.56 13.50
CA GLY A 140 -1.26 -13.27 14.42
C GLY A 140 -1.61 -12.51 15.71
N GLU A 141 -1.05 -11.32 15.95
CA GLU A 141 -1.49 -10.48 17.06
C GLU A 141 -2.89 -9.93 16.82
N ALA A 142 -3.69 -9.74 17.87
CA ALA A 142 -5.02 -9.14 17.73
C ALA A 142 -4.89 -7.72 17.16
N MET A 143 -5.64 -7.43 16.10
CA MET A 143 -5.49 -6.19 15.31
C MET A 143 -6.81 -5.42 15.20
N MET A 144 -7.92 -6.13 14.94
CA MET A 144 -9.26 -5.52 14.87
C MET A 144 -10.33 -6.39 15.56
N MET A 145 -11.35 -5.74 16.11
CA MET A 145 -12.56 -6.41 16.61
C MET A 145 -13.77 -5.89 15.84
N LEU A 146 -14.56 -6.83 15.32
CA LEU A 146 -15.79 -6.55 14.59
C LEU A 146 -16.99 -6.93 15.43
N GLU A 147 -18.07 -6.17 15.30
CA GLU A 147 -19.40 -6.52 15.79
C GLU A 147 -20.39 -6.54 14.62
N PRO A 148 -21.32 -7.52 14.59
CA PRO A 148 -22.40 -7.51 13.62
C PRO A 148 -23.35 -6.35 13.90
N ARG A 149 -23.86 -5.72 12.83
CA ARG A 149 -24.91 -4.70 12.91
C ARG A 149 -26.28 -5.39 12.86
N VAL A 150 -27.11 -5.13 13.85
CA VAL A 150 -28.46 -5.73 13.98
C VAL A 150 -29.43 -5.15 12.93
N ASP A 151 -29.13 -3.96 12.38
CA ASP A 151 -29.93 -3.28 11.35
C ASP A 151 -29.46 -3.60 9.92
N ALA A 152 -28.76 -4.72 9.70
CA ALA A 152 -28.30 -5.13 8.38
C ALA A 152 -29.52 -5.41 7.48
N ALA A 153 -29.96 -4.38 6.75
CA ALA A 153 -31.02 -4.50 5.77
C ALA A 153 -30.56 -5.49 4.71
N ASP A 154 -31.29 -6.60 4.59
CA ASP A 154 -31.22 -7.41 3.39
C ASP A 154 -31.47 -6.51 2.18
N VAL A 155 -30.63 -6.64 1.16
CA VAL A 155 -30.73 -5.86 -0.08
C VAL A 155 -32.13 -6.09 -0.63
N ALA A 156 -33.02 -5.11 -0.45
CA ALA A 156 -34.37 -5.16 -0.95
C ALA A 156 -34.30 -5.27 -2.47
N ILE A 157 -34.97 -6.27 -3.03
CA ILE A 157 -35.15 -6.40 -4.48
C ILE A 157 -35.93 -5.17 -4.92
N VAL A 158 -35.28 -4.29 -5.68
CA VAL A 158 -35.94 -3.11 -6.24
C VAL A 158 -36.72 -3.58 -7.46
N GLU A 159 -38.04 -3.72 -7.33
CA GLU A 159 -38.93 -3.94 -8.47
C GLU A 159 -39.10 -2.64 -9.25
N GLY A 160 -38.97 -2.71 -10.58
CA GLY A 160 -39.11 -1.55 -11.47
C GLY A 160 -38.63 -1.82 -12.88
N ASP A 161 -38.77 -0.83 -13.76
CA ASP A 161 -38.26 -0.91 -15.13
C ASP A 161 -36.73 -0.95 -15.13
N THR A 162 -36.16 -1.88 -15.91
CA THR A 162 -34.70 -2.01 -16.06
C THR A 162 -34.23 -1.35 -17.35
N VAL A 163 -33.30 -0.40 -17.23
CA VAL A 163 -32.57 0.17 -18.37
C VAL A 163 -31.16 -0.41 -18.43
N ARG A 164 -30.66 -0.61 -19.66
CA ARG A 164 -29.33 -1.20 -19.89
C ARG A 164 -28.53 -0.39 -20.90
N ARG A 165 -27.21 -0.35 -20.70
CA ARG A 165 -26.24 0.26 -21.63
C ARG A 165 -24.99 -0.59 -21.68
N THR A 166 -24.53 -0.88 -22.89
CA THR A 166 -23.27 -1.57 -23.14
C THR A 166 -22.17 -0.55 -23.44
N ILE A 167 -21.00 -0.71 -22.82
CA ILE A 167 -19.83 0.15 -23.04
C ILE A 167 -18.55 -0.67 -23.16
N VAL A 168 -17.59 -0.15 -23.92
CA VAL A 168 -16.22 -0.65 -23.97
C VAL A 168 -15.38 0.09 -22.94
N VAL A 169 -14.70 -0.64 -22.06
CA VAL A 169 -13.99 -0.06 -20.92
C VAL A 169 -12.67 0.60 -21.36
N PRO A 170 -12.50 1.93 -21.17
CA PRO A 170 -11.30 2.64 -21.61
C PRO A 170 -10.19 2.70 -20.53
N LEU A 171 -10.38 2.02 -19.39
CA LEU A 171 -9.49 2.10 -18.23
C LEU A 171 -8.25 1.21 -18.45
N VAL A 172 -7.06 1.82 -18.42
CA VAL A 172 -5.80 1.14 -18.73
C VAL A 172 -5.55 -0.08 -17.84
N HIS A 173 -5.91 0.01 -16.56
CA HIS A 173 -5.75 -1.08 -15.59
C HIS A 173 -7.06 -1.81 -15.28
N GLY A 174 -8.13 -1.55 -16.04
CA GLY A 174 -9.45 -2.15 -15.81
C GLY A 174 -10.18 -1.62 -14.58
N ILE A 175 -11.18 -2.36 -14.08
CA ILE A 175 -11.94 -1.98 -12.87
C ILE A 175 -11.26 -2.57 -11.63
N HIS A 176 -10.12 -2.00 -11.25
CA HIS A 176 -9.44 -2.33 -10.00
C HIS A 176 -9.95 -1.47 -8.83
N ALA A 177 -9.21 -1.44 -7.71
CA ALA A 177 -9.63 -0.80 -6.48
C ALA A 177 -10.18 0.64 -6.63
N ARG A 178 -9.45 1.53 -7.31
CA ARG A 178 -9.80 2.95 -7.43
C ARG A 178 -11.02 3.18 -8.34
N PRO A 179 -11.07 2.65 -9.57
CA PRO A 179 -12.29 2.62 -10.38
C PRO A 179 -13.51 2.05 -9.66
N ALA A 180 -13.35 0.89 -9.00
CA ALA A 180 -14.45 0.22 -8.30
C ALA A 180 -14.99 1.06 -7.14
N ALA A 181 -14.12 1.70 -6.37
CA ALA A 181 -14.50 2.60 -5.28
C ALA A 181 -15.35 3.77 -5.77
N ARG A 182 -14.92 4.43 -6.85
CA ARG A 182 -15.61 5.60 -7.42
C ARG A 182 -16.96 5.25 -8.03
N ILE A 183 -17.04 4.09 -8.68
CA ILE A 183 -18.31 3.55 -9.18
C ILE A 183 -19.27 3.31 -8.00
N GLY A 184 -18.79 2.66 -6.93
CA GLY A 184 -19.60 2.40 -5.74
C GLY A 184 -20.08 3.66 -5.04
N GLU A 185 -19.20 4.66 -4.88
CA GLU A 185 -19.56 5.97 -4.31
C GLU A 185 -20.62 6.68 -5.16
N THR A 186 -20.46 6.65 -6.48
CA THR A 186 -21.44 7.25 -7.40
C THR A 186 -22.79 6.54 -7.30
N ALA A 187 -22.80 5.22 -7.22
CA ALA A 187 -24.02 4.42 -7.10
C ALA A 187 -24.78 4.66 -5.79
N ARG A 188 -24.07 4.99 -4.69
CA ARG A 188 -24.71 5.32 -3.39
C ARG A 188 -25.54 6.60 -3.43
N LYS A 189 -25.39 7.45 -4.46
CA LYS A 189 -26.18 8.67 -4.66
C LYS A 189 -27.58 8.39 -5.22
N PHE A 190 -27.80 7.17 -5.72
CA PHE A 190 -29.04 6.75 -6.36
C PHE A 190 -29.78 5.72 -5.52
N VAL A 191 -31.10 5.66 -5.67
CA VAL A 191 -31.96 4.66 -5.03
C VAL A 191 -31.93 3.35 -5.82
N SER A 192 -31.82 3.43 -7.14
CA SER A 192 -31.83 2.27 -8.04
C SER A 192 -30.77 1.23 -7.69
N GLU A 193 -31.09 -0.03 -7.94
CA GLU A 193 -30.08 -1.08 -7.99
C GLU A 193 -29.34 -0.98 -9.33
N VAL A 194 -28.01 -1.03 -9.28
CA VAL A 194 -27.20 -1.06 -10.50
C VAL A 194 -26.25 -2.25 -10.45
N LYS A 195 -26.16 -2.97 -11.56
CA LYS A 195 -25.28 -4.12 -11.75
C LYS A 195 -24.41 -3.90 -12.98
N ILE A 196 -23.17 -4.38 -12.91
CA ILE A 196 -22.29 -4.50 -14.07
C ILE A 196 -22.11 -5.99 -14.34
N SER A 197 -22.27 -6.39 -15.59
CA SER A 197 -21.96 -7.74 -16.05
C SER A 197 -20.89 -7.74 -17.14
N LYS A 198 -20.07 -8.79 -17.09
CA LYS A 198 -19.10 -9.15 -18.13
C LYS A 198 -19.23 -10.65 -18.33
N ASP A 199 -19.51 -11.07 -19.56
CA ASP A 199 -19.82 -12.47 -19.89
C ASP A 199 -20.97 -13.00 -19.02
N GLU A 200 -20.77 -14.12 -18.32
CA GLU A 200 -21.74 -14.72 -17.38
C GLU A 200 -21.61 -14.22 -15.93
N ARG A 201 -20.66 -13.32 -15.65
CA ARG A 201 -20.42 -12.80 -14.30
C ARG A 201 -21.13 -11.47 -14.10
N GLU A 202 -21.75 -11.29 -12.94
CA GLU A 202 -22.38 -10.04 -12.52
C GLU A 202 -21.89 -9.58 -11.15
N GLY A 203 -21.83 -8.26 -10.96
CA GLY A 203 -21.45 -7.63 -9.71
C GLY A 203 -22.31 -6.41 -9.43
N ASN A 204 -22.80 -6.29 -8.20
CA ASN A 204 -23.50 -5.09 -7.75
C ASN A 204 -22.49 -3.94 -7.62
N VAL A 205 -22.79 -2.79 -8.21
CA VAL A 205 -21.85 -1.67 -8.25
C VAL A 205 -21.53 -1.08 -6.87
N ARG A 206 -22.42 -1.28 -5.88
CA ARG A 206 -22.21 -0.80 -4.51
C ARG A 206 -21.17 -1.60 -3.75
N SER A 207 -20.78 -2.78 -4.27
CA SER A 207 -19.69 -3.60 -3.75
C SER A 207 -18.46 -3.46 -4.67
N PRO A 208 -17.47 -2.65 -4.28
CA PRO A 208 -16.23 -2.53 -5.05
C PRO A 208 -15.53 -3.87 -5.24
N VAL A 209 -15.60 -4.75 -4.23
CA VAL A 209 -15.04 -6.11 -4.29
C VAL A 209 -15.70 -6.93 -5.39
N ALA A 210 -17.04 -6.89 -5.49
CA ALA A 210 -17.77 -7.61 -6.54
C ALA A 210 -17.36 -7.13 -7.93
N LEU A 211 -17.16 -5.82 -8.10
CA LEU A 211 -16.69 -5.24 -9.35
C LEU A 211 -15.26 -5.68 -9.71
N MET A 212 -14.35 -5.70 -8.73
CA MET A 212 -12.98 -6.17 -8.95
C MET A 212 -12.93 -7.67 -9.34
N ALA A 213 -13.81 -8.48 -8.76
CA ALA A 213 -13.92 -9.92 -9.04
C ALA A 213 -14.39 -10.23 -10.48
N LEU A 214 -15.05 -9.28 -11.16
CA LEU A 214 -15.41 -9.42 -12.57
C LEU A 214 -14.19 -9.49 -13.50
N GLY A 215 -13.02 -9.02 -13.04
CA GLY A 215 -11.78 -9.07 -13.82
C GLY A 215 -11.89 -8.32 -15.15
N VAL A 216 -12.57 -7.17 -15.14
CA VAL A 216 -12.75 -6.28 -16.29
C VAL A 216 -11.44 -5.57 -16.61
N LYS A 217 -11.05 -5.61 -17.89
CA LYS A 217 -9.79 -5.08 -18.44
C LYS A 217 -10.06 -4.00 -19.49
N LEU A 218 -9.00 -3.31 -19.90
CA LEU A 218 -9.03 -2.37 -21.03
C LEU A 218 -9.58 -3.06 -22.29
N GLY A 219 -10.58 -2.45 -22.91
CA GLY A 219 -11.19 -2.93 -24.15
C GLY A 219 -12.26 -3.99 -23.96
N ASP A 220 -12.51 -4.46 -22.73
CA ASP A 220 -13.61 -5.38 -22.47
C ASP A 220 -14.96 -4.67 -22.69
N GLU A 221 -15.91 -5.43 -23.23
CA GLU A 221 -17.30 -5.01 -23.32
C GLU A 221 -18.04 -5.39 -22.03
N ILE A 222 -18.69 -4.42 -21.40
CA ILE A 222 -19.49 -4.64 -20.20
C ILE A 222 -20.91 -4.11 -20.39
N THR A 223 -21.87 -4.74 -19.73
CA THR A 223 -23.26 -4.27 -19.68
C THR A 223 -23.56 -3.70 -18.31
N ILE A 224 -24.02 -2.45 -18.27
CA ILE A 224 -24.52 -1.81 -17.06
C ILE A 224 -26.05 -1.92 -17.10
N ALA A 225 -26.65 -2.44 -16.03
CA ALA A 225 -28.09 -2.56 -15.87
C ALA A 225 -28.51 -1.82 -14.59
N ALA A 226 -29.48 -0.91 -14.70
CA ALA A 226 -30.05 -0.19 -13.58
C ALA A 226 -31.56 -0.47 -13.48
N THR A 227 -32.06 -0.72 -12.27
CA THR A 227 -33.46 -0.99 -11.96
C THR A 227 -33.92 -0.11 -10.80
N GLY A 228 -34.98 0.67 -11.02
CA GLY A 228 -35.53 1.56 -10.00
C GLY A 228 -35.98 2.93 -10.53
N PRO A 229 -36.42 3.83 -9.64
CA PRO A 229 -37.07 5.08 -10.01
C PRO A 229 -36.14 6.10 -10.69
N ASP A 230 -34.85 6.06 -10.39
CA ASP A 230 -33.79 6.92 -10.94
C ASP A 230 -32.81 6.14 -11.85
N ALA A 231 -33.28 5.03 -12.42
CA ALA A 231 -32.41 4.08 -13.13
C ALA A 231 -31.72 4.68 -14.37
N ALA A 232 -32.41 5.54 -15.12
CA ALA A 232 -31.84 6.22 -16.28
C ALA A 232 -30.69 7.17 -15.88
N ASP A 233 -30.87 7.94 -14.81
CA ASP A 233 -29.86 8.87 -14.30
C ASP A 233 -28.67 8.13 -13.71
N ALA A 234 -28.91 7.04 -12.96
CA ALA A 234 -27.87 6.19 -12.42
C ALA A 234 -27.03 5.52 -13.52
N LEU A 235 -27.69 5.01 -14.57
CA LEU A 235 -27.05 4.40 -15.74
C LEU A 235 -26.19 5.41 -16.50
N ALA A 236 -26.68 6.63 -16.69
CA ALA A 236 -25.95 7.71 -17.34
C ALA A 236 -24.72 8.10 -16.50
N ALA A 237 -24.89 8.38 -15.21
CA ALA A 237 -23.82 8.81 -14.32
C ALA A 237 -22.68 7.78 -14.22
N ILE A 238 -23.00 6.49 -14.06
CA ILE A 238 -21.99 5.43 -13.97
C ILE A 238 -21.32 5.19 -15.32
N GLY A 239 -22.09 5.15 -16.41
CA GLY A 239 -21.53 4.98 -17.76
C GLY A 239 -20.58 6.11 -18.13
N ASP A 240 -20.96 7.36 -17.87
CA ASP A 240 -20.16 8.53 -18.19
C ASP A 240 -18.91 8.63 -17.30
N LEU A 241 -19.00 8.20 -16.04
CA LEU A 241 -17.84 8.08 -15.16
C LEU A 241 -16.80 7.10 -15.71
N ILE A 242 -17.24 5.91 -16.16
CA ILE A 242 -16.35 4.89 -16.74
C ILE A 242 -15.74 5.39 -18.06
N LEU A 243 -16.56 5.97 -18.93
CA LEU A 243 -16.10 6.53 -20.22
C LEU A 243 -15.18 7.74 -20.04
N GLY A 244 -15.34 8.51 -18.96
CA GLY A 244 -14.47 9.62 -18.59
C GLY A 244 -13.06 9.19 -18.14
N GLY A 245 -12.81 7.88 -18.01
CA GLY A 245 -11.50 7.30 -17.72
C GLY A 245 -11.06 7.39 -16.26
N MET A 246 -11.87 7.99 -15.37
CA MET A 246 -11.60 8.08 -13.92
C MET A 246 -10.16 8.53 -13.56
N GLY A 247 -9.60 9.48 -14.32
CA GLY A 247 -8.23 9.98 -14.10
C GLY A 247 -7.12 9.04 -14.57
N GLU A 248 -7.45 7.87 -15.12
CA GLU A 248 -6.57 6.92 -15.77
C GLU A 248 -6.64 7.09 -17.29
N LYS A 249 -6.32 8.28 -17.79
CA LYS A 249 -6.31 8.50 -19.26
C LYS A 249 -5.15 7.74 -19.89
N ALA A 250 -5.45 6.98 -20.95
CA ALA A 250 -4.46 6.61 -21.95
C ALA A 250 -3.93 7.89 -22.62
N GLY A 251 -2.69 8.29 -22.26
CA GLY A 251 -2.01 9.44 -22.86
C GLY A 251 -2.14 10.76 -22.09
N ALA A 252 -1.48 10.84 -20.94
CA ALA A 252 -0.90 12.09 -20.44
C ALA A 252 0.48 11.77 -19.85
N SER A 253 1.43 11.52 -20.75
CA SER A 253 2.86 11.60 -20.42
C SER A 253 3.27 13.08 -20.47
N ALA A 254 3.72 13.59 -19.34
CA ALA A 254 4.67 14.70 -19.22
C ALA A 254 5.33 14.59 -17.83
N SER A 255 6.65 14.56 -17.64
CA SER A 255 7.79 14.53 -18.56
C SER A 255 9.06 14.23 -17.75
N GLY A 256 9.95 13.39 -18.29
CA GLY A 256 11.41 13.56 -18.11
C GLY A 256 12.10 12.84 -16.94
N GLY A 257 12.42 11.56 -17.13
CA GLY A 257 13.48 10.86 -16.40
C GLY A 257 13.98 9.70 -17.24
N ALA A 258 15.13 9.87 -17.89
CA ALA A 258 15.68 8.94 -18.87
C ALA A 258 15.89 7.53 -18.27
N ALA A 259 15.10 6.57 -18.74
CA ALA A 259 15.28 5.15 -18.45
C ALA A 259 16.52 4.63 -19.19
N ALA A 260 17.60 4.40 -18.46
CA ALA A 260 18.73 3.64 -18.96
C ALA A 260 18.34 2.16 -19.10
N THR A 261 18.36 1.69 -20.35
CA THR A 261 18.12 0.30 -20.74
C THR A 261 19.11 -0.62 -20.02
N ARG A 262 18.63 -1.49 -19.13
CA ARG A 262 19.43 -2.56 -18.52
C ARG A 262 19.21 -3.86 -19.30
N THR A 263 20.22 -4.22 -20.04
CA THR A 263 20.34 -5.48 -20.79
C THR A 263 20.36 -6.65 -19.82
N THR A 264 19.48 -7.62 -20.03
CA THR A 264 19.48 -8.91 -19.33
C THR A 264 20.71 -9.72 -19.74
N SER A 265 21.70 -9.74 -18.86
CA SER A 265 22.88 -10.60 -18.99
C SER A 265 22.60 -11.96 -18.36
N VAL A 266 22.19 -12.92 -19.19
CA VAL A 266 22.27 -14.36 -18.87
C VAL A 266 23.73 -14.78 -19.10
N PHE A 267 24.40 -15.33 -18.09
CA PHE A 267 25.74 -15.92 -18.24
C PHE A 267 25.84 -17.27 -17.50
N PRO A 268 26.80 -18.13 -17.93
CA PRO A 268 26.66 -19.57 -17.95
C PRO A 268 27.32 -20.20 -16.73
N ARG A 269 26.80 -21.35 -16.30
CA ARG A 269 27.45 -22.17 -15.27
C ARG A 269 28.57 -22.99 -15.90
N GLU A 270 29.82 -22.62 -15.64
CA GLU A 270 30.95 -23.53 -15.76
C GLU A 270 31.56 -23.87 -14.40
N GLY A 271 31.46 -25.15 -14.03
CA GLY A 271 32.50 -25.96 -13.39
C GLY A 271 32.79 -25.79 -11.89
N GLY A 272 32.48 -26.81 -11.06
CA GLY A 272 33.35 -27.11 -9.89
C GLY A 272 32.86 -27.81 -8.61
N GLY A 273 31.69 -28.47 -8.54
CA GLY A 273 31.36 -29.55 -7.56
C GLY A 273 30.86 -29.18 -6.14
N PRO A 274 30.32 -30.16 -5.35
CA PRO A 274 30.03 -31.56 -5.66
C PRO A 274 28.55 -31.79 -6.00
N GLY A 275 28.28 -32.87 -6.74
CA GLY A 275 26.97 -33.19 -7.30
C GLY A 275 25.91 -33.51 -6.24
N ILE A 276 24.72 -32.92 -6.43
CA ILE A 276 23.50 -33.40 -5.82
C ILE A 276 22.95 -34.47 -6.75
N THR A 277 23.12 -35.74 -6.37
CA THR A 277 22.32 -36.83 -6.92
C THR A 277 20.88 -36.63 -6.45
N ASN A 278 19.96 -36.56 -7.41
CA ASN A 278 18.54 -36.40 -7.16
C ASN A 278 17.94 -37.76 -6.75
N ASP A 279 18.08 -38.12 -5.47
CA ASP A 279 17.27 -39.16 -4.85
C ASP A 279 16.22 -38.50 -3.97
N GLY A 280 14.96 -38.76 -4.30
CA GLY A 280 13.80 -38.15 -3.67
C GLY A 280 13.73 -38.45 -2.17
N ALA A 281 14.02 -37.43 -1.36
CA ALA A 281 13.60 -37.33 0.02
C ALA A 281 13.48 -35.85 0.39
N ALA A 282 12.39 -35.48 1.06
CA ALA A 282 12.08 -34.12 1.49
C ALA A 282 13.25 -33.51 2.30
N GLY A 283 14.02 -32.63 1.67
CA GLY A 283 15.09 -31.88 2.29
C GLY A 283 14.57 -30.55 2.83
N SER A 284 14.45 -30.47 4.15
CA SER A 284 14.31 -29.23 4.92
C SER A 284 15.38 -28.22 4.48
N TRP A 285 14.97 -27.10 3.88
CA TRP A 285 15.85 -25.95 3.73
C TRP A 285 15.87 -25.19 5.06
N ALA A 286 16.93 -25.40 5.84
CA ALA A 286 17.28 -24.54 6.97
C ALA A 286 18.25 -23.45 6.47
N PRO A 287 17.99 -22.15 6.72
CA PRO A 287 18.99 -21.13 6.46
C PRO A 287 20.20 -21.37 7.38
N ALA A 288 21.40 -21.37 6.82
CA ALA A 288 22.67 -21.56 7.54
C ALA A 288 23.05 -20.39 8.46
N PHE A 289 22.07 -19.63 8.95
CA PHE A 289 22.25 -18.54 9.92
C PHE A 289 21.62 -18.87 11.28
N ALA A 290 20.97 -20.03 11.43
CA ALA A 290 20.48 -20.52 12.70
C ALA A 290 21.65 -21.08 13.54
N GLY A 291 22.44 -20.20 14.15
CA GLY A 291 23.48 -20.63 15.09
C GLY A 291 24.47 -19.55 15.51
N GLU A 292 24.61 -18.48 14.74
CA GLU A 292 25.55 -17.41 15.08
C GLU A 292 24.76 -16.14 15.40
N GLN A 293 24.47 -15.94 16.69
CA GLN A 293 24.28 -14.59 17.19
C GLN A 293 25.59 -13.86 16.94
N ALA A 294 25.69 -13.20 15.79
CA ALA A 294 26.74 -12.25 15.54
C ALA A 294 26.58 -11.13 16.58
N SER A 295 27.28 -11.28 17.70
CA SER A 295 27.57 -10.19 18.63
C SER A 295 28.58 -9.26 17.96
N ALA A 296 28.17 -8.68 16.83
CA ALA A 296 28.86 -7.54 16.27
C ALA A 296 28.49 -6.36 17.16
N THR A 297 29.35 -6.06 18.12
CA THR A 297 29.33 -4.76 18.79
C THR A 297 29.52 -3.73 17.69
N ALA A 298 28.44 -3.06 17.29
CA ALA A 298 28.49 -2.01 16.29
C ALA A 298 29.47 -0.94 16.78
N LYS A 299 30.65 -0.88 16.15
CA LYS A 299 31.64 0.13 16.46
C LYS A 299 31.06 1.47 16.03
N VAL A 300 30.71 2.31 17.01
CA VAL A 300 30.27 3.68 16.72
C VAL A 300 31.47 4.43 16.16
N ILE A 301 31.39 4.77 14.88
CA ILE A 301 32.40 5.58 14.20
C ILE A 301 31.87 7.02 14.20
N ALA A 302 32.66 7.96 14.72
CA ALA A 302 32.34 9.38 14.61
C ALA A 302 32.38 9.78 13.13
N LEU A 303 31.38 10.55 12.69
CA LEU A 303 31.36 11.09 11.33
C LEU A 303 32.60 11.96 11.09
N PRO A 304 33.09 12.04 9.84
CA PRO A 304 34.11 13.01 9.46
C PRO A 304 33.73 14.43 9.93
N ALA A 305 34.71 15.21 10.39
CA ALA A 305 34.48 16.54 10.97
C ALA A 305 33.86 17.55 9.98
N ASP A 306 34.01 17.30 8.69
CA ASP A 306 33.39 18.07 7.61
C ASP A 306 31.96 17.62 7.26
N GLY A 307 31.47 16.55 7.91
CA GLY A 307 30.14 15.98 7.71
C GLY A 307 29.95 15.30 6.35
N ARG A 308 31.01 15.08 5.57
CA ARG A 308 30.92 14.50 4.24
C ARG A 308 31.17 13.00 4.31
N LEU A 309 30.21 12.22 3.86
CA LEU A 309 30.39 10.79 3.62
C LEU A 309 30.89 10.60 2.19
N SER A 310 32.14 10.17 2.04
CA SER A 310 32.70 9.76 0.75
C SER A 310 32.41 8.29 0.51
N GLY A 311 31.79 7.95 -0.62
CA GLY A 311 31.53 6.57 -1.03
C GLY A 311 31.30 6.48 -2.53
N VAL A 312 31.51 5.29 -3.09
CA VAL A 312 31.09 4.97 -4.46
C VAL A 312 29.68 4.41 -4.37
N THR A 313 28.75 4.92 -5.18
CA THR A 313 27.43 4.31 -5.30
C THR A 313 27.59 2.85 -5.74
N ALA A 314 27.13 1.91 -4.92
CA ALA A 314 27.17 0.51 -5.28
C ALA A 314 26.34 0.25 -6.55
N SER A 315 26.85 -0.56 -7.48
CA SER A 315 26.03 -1.05 -8.59
C SER A 315 24.88 -1.93 -8.06
N PRO A 316 23.73 -1.96 -8.73
CA PRO A 316 22.61 -2.82 -8.32
C PRO A 316 23.05 -4.29 -8.24
N GLY A 317 22.78 -4.96 -7.11
CA GLY A 317 22.96 -6.40 -6.95
C GLY A 317 23.82 -6.80 -5.75
N ILE A 318 25.08 -6.36 -5.68
CA ILE A 318 26.02 -6.70 -4.59
C ILE A 318 26.90 -5.49 -4.27
N ALA A 319 27.00 -5.18 -2.97
CA ALA A 319 28.00 -4.27 -2.42
C ALA A 319 28.87 -5.05 -1.43
N ILE A 320 30.19 -5.03 -1.62
CA ILE A 320 31.15 -5.67 -0.70
C ILE A 320 31.92 -4.56 0.01
N GLY A 321 31.71 -4.43 1.32
CA GLY A 321 32.35 -3.40 2.14
C GLY A 321 31.81 -3.36 3.56
N GLN A 322 32.24 -2.37 4.33
CA GLN A 322 31.68 -2.12 5.66
C GLN A 322 30.32 -1.44 5.54
N ALA A 323 29.27 -2.10 6.02
CA ALA A 323 27.95 -1.51 6.17
C ALA A 323 27.87 -0.76 7.51
N GLY A 324 27.49 0.52 7.45
CA GLY A 324 27.21 1.35 8.62
C GLY A 324 25.74 1.74 8.66
N LEU A 325 25.08 1.52 9.79
CA LEU A 325 23.75 2.08 10.02
C LEU A 325 23.90 3.55 10.41
N PHE A 326 23.46 4.45 9.53
CA PHE A 326 23.42 5.87 9.86
C PHE A 326 22.27 6.12 10.84
N ARG A 327 22.61 6.39 12.11
CA ARG A 327 21.67 6.93 13.08
C ARG A 327 21.97 8.41 13.25
N LEU A 328 21.01 9.24 12.86
CA LEU A 328 21.04 10.62 13.29
C LEU A 328 20.88 10.61 14.82
N ALA A 329 21.81 11.24 15.54
CA ALA A 329 21.65 11.40 16.97
C ALA A 329 20.35 12.18 17.21
N GLU A 330 19.42 11.59 17.96
CA GLU A 330 18.26 12.34 18.44
C GLU A 330 18.77 13.53 19.25
N ILE A 331 18.23 14.70 18.96
CA ILE A 331 18.54 15.89 19.75
C ILE A 331 17.90 15.64 21.12
N ALA A 332 18.72 15.54 22.16
CA ALA A 332 18.25 15.51 23.53
C ALA A 332 17.65 16.87 23.86
N VAL A 333 16.33 17.00 23.73
CA VAL A 333 15.59 18.21 24.12
C VAL A 333 15.17 18.04 25.56
N THR A 334 15.69 18.90 26.45
CA THR A 334 15.25 18.97 27.83
C THR A 334 13.77 19.33 27.85
N ARG A 335 12.92 18.50 28.47
CA ARG A 335 11.46 18.71 28.50
C ARG A 335 11.01 19.70 29.59
N GLU A 336 11.91 20.04 30.50
CA GLU A 336 11.71 21.07 31.51
C GLU A 336 12.42 22.35 31.05
N GLY A 337 11.64 23.40 30.76
CA GLY A 337 12.17 24.71 30.41
C GLY A 337 12.55 25.52 31.65
N ALA A 338 13.51 26.43 31.49
CA ALA A 338 13.81 27.47 32.46
C ALA A 338 12.76 28.60 32.42
N ASP A 339 13.01 29.72 33.09
CA ASP A 339 12.16 30.90 32.99
C ASP A 339 12.22 31.52 31.58
N ALA A 340 11.17 32.27 31.23
CA ALA A 340 11.00 32.82 29.88
C ALA A 340 12.14 33.78 29.44
N ILE A 341 12.82 34.45 30.38
CA ILE A 341 13.92 35.36 30.05
C ILE A 341 15.16 34.54 29.68
N THR A 342 15.47 33.52 30.47
CA THR A 342 16.57 32.59 30.21
C THR A 342 16.37 31.84 28.89
N GLU A 343 15.17 31.32 28.64
CA GLU A 343 14.84 30.62 27.38
C GLU A 343 14.91 31.54 26.16
N ARG A 344 14.41 32.78 26.28
CA ARG A 344 14.49 33.76 25.19
C ARG A 344 15.94 34.13 24.87
N ALA A 345 16.76 34.37 25.89
CA ALA A 345 18.18 34.67 25.70
C ALA A 345 18.94 33.49 25.07
N ALA A 346 18.62 32.26 25.47
CA ALA A 346 19.19 31.05 24.88
C ALA A 346 18.77 30.88 23.40
N LEU A 347 17.50 31.11 23.08
CA LEU A 347 16.98 31.08 21.71
C LEU A 347 17.69 32.13 20.83
N ASP A 348 17.76 33.37 21.28
CA ASP A 348 18.38 34.47 20.52
C ASP A 348 19.87 34.19 20.25
N ALA A 349 20.60 33.65 21.23
CA ALA A 349 22.00 33.26 21.08
C ALA A 349 22.19 32.12 20.05
N VAL A 350 21.28 31.14 20.04
CA VAL A 350 21.31 30.05 19.05
C VAL A 350 20.95 30.56 17.66
N LEU A 351 19.90 31.39 17.52
CA LEU A 351 19.52 31.99 16.24
C LEU A 351 20.67 32.82 15.64
N ALA A 352 21.39 33.60 16.46
CA ALA A 352 22.57 34.35 16.01
C ALA A 352 23.71 33.42 15.52
N THR A 353 23.91 32.30 16.20
CA THR A 353 24.91 31.29 15.81
C THR A 353 24.54 30.64 14.47
N VAL A 354 23.27 30.26 14.28
CA VAL A 354 22.80 29.66 13.03
C VAL A 354 22.86 30.67 11.88
N ALA A 355 22.46 31.92 12.11
CA ALA A 355 22.54 33.00 11.12
C ALA A 355 23.99 33.20 10.63
N THR A 356 24.95 33.23 11.55
CA THR A 356 26.39 33.34 11.22
C THR A 356 26.87 32.16 10.37
N ARG A 357 26.43 30.94 10.71
CA ARG A 357 26.80 29.72 9.97
C ARG A 357 26.21 29.70 8.56
N LEU A 358 24.95 30.10 8.40
CA LEU A 358 24.29 30.21 7.10
C LEU A 358 24.95 31.28 6.22
N ALA A 359 25.28 32.45 6.79
CA ALA A 359 25.99 33.50 6.08
C ALA A 359 27.36 33.03 5.58
N THR A 360 28.12 32.35 6.44
CA THR A 360 29.44 31.80 6.10
C THR A 360 29.36 30.78 4.96
N LYS A 361 28.38 29.86 4.99
CA LYS A 361 28.16 28.88 3.92
C LYS A 361 27.65 29.53 2.63
N SER A 362 26.78 30.53 2.73
CA SER A 362 26.22 31.23 1.56
C SER A 362 27.28 32.03 0.79
N ALA A 363 28.32 32.52 1.48
CA ALA A 363 29.43 33.24 0.87
C ALA A 363 30.17 32.40 -0.20
N THR A 364 30.25 31.08 -0.02
CA THR A 364 30.95 30.17 -0.95
C THR A 364 30.01 29.33 -1.83
N ALA A 365 28.71 29.26 -1.52
CA ALA A 365 27.71 28.51 -2.29
C ALA A 365 27.37 29.16 -3.64
N THR A 366 26.88 28.39 -4.63
CA THR A 366 26.46 28.92 -5.94
C THR A 366 25.15 28.28 -6.42
N GLY A 367 24.48 28.91 -7.39
CA GLY A 367 23.26 28.37 -8.02
C GLY A 367 22.16 28.02 -7.03
N ALA A 368 21.61 26.81 -7.16
CA ALA A 368 20.53 26.30 -6.32
C ALA A 368 20.91 26.23 -4.82
N GLU A 369 22.17 25.92 -4.50
CA GLU A 369 22.63 25.84 -3.11
C GLU A 369 22.54 27.18 -2.39
N ARG A 370 22.94 28.27 -3.07
CA ARG A 370 22.81 29.64 -2.52
C ARG A 370 21.35 30.05 -2.35
N ALA A 371 20.48 29.68 -3.29
CA ALA A 371 19.05 29.95 -3.19
C ALA A 371 18.42 29.25 -1.98
N ILE A 372 18.79 27.99 -1.75
CA ILE A 372 18.36 27.21 -0.57
C ILE A 372 18.85 27.87 0.72
N LEU A 373 20.13 28.21 0.82
CA LEU A 373 20.69 28.84 2.03
C LEU A 373 20.06 30.21 2.32
N SER A 374 19.72 30.99 1.28
CA SER A 374 19.00 32.25 1.42
C SER A 374 17.58 32.06 1.98
N ALA A 375 16.86 31.02 1.54
CA ALA A 375 15.55 30.70 2.07
C ALA A 375 15.62 30.29 3.55
N HIS A 376 16.63 29.50 3.94
CA HIS A 376 16.83 29.11 5.34
C HIS A 376 17.20 30.32 6.23
N ALA A 377 17.94 31.30 5.70
CA ALA A 377 18.24 32.52 6.44
C ALA A 377 17.01 33.42 6.65
N ALA A 378 16.04 33.39 5.72
CA ALA A 378 14.78 34.12 5.86
C ALA A 378 13.92 33.54 7.00
N LEU A 379 13.88 32.21 7.14
CA LEU A 379 13.13 31.52 8.20
C LEU A 379 13.61 31.86 9.62
N ILE A 380 14.89 32.19 9.80
CA ILE A 380 15.45 32.58 11.12
C ILE A 380 14.91 33.93 11.59
N ASN A 381 14.57 34.81 10.65
CA ASN A 381 14.07 36.15 10.94
C ASN A 381 12.54 36.23 10.90
N ASP A 382 11.86 35.09 10.70
CA ASP A 382 10.40 35.03 10.67
C ASP A 382 9.87 35.05 12.12
N PRO A 383 9.08 36.06 12.52
CA PRO A 383 8.57 36.17 13.88
C PRO A 383 7.37 35.25 14.18
N THR A 384 6.90 34.44 13.21
CA THR A 384 5.69 33.61 13.35
C THR A 384 5.90 32.28 14.04
#